data_AF-A0A3T0Y4F6-F1
#
_entry.id   AF-A0A3T0Y4F6-F1
#
_cell.length_a   1.000
_cell.length_b   1.000
_cell.length_c   1.000
_cell.angle_alpha   90.00
_cell.angle_beta   90.00
_cell.angle_gamma   90.00
#
_symmetry.space_group_name_H-M   'P 1'
#
loop_
_entity.id
_entity.type
_entity.pdbx_description
1 polymer ?
#
loop_
_entity_poly.entity_id
_entity_poly.type
_entity_poly.pdbx_seq_one_letter_code
_entity_poly.pdbx_strand_id
1 'polypeptide(L)'
;MEFLVSDAAPDEFFFMEMNTRLQVEHPVTELVTGIDLVEWQIRIAAGEELPLTQDDVVLTGHAVEARVYAENPEAGFLPSTGRILELAEPSGEGIRVDSSLLPGGTVSSSYDPMLAKVLAWGADRGEALDRLDAALAATVVLGVDTNVEYLRLLVGDDDVRAARLDTTMIERKLPELAFRHVAPRGPRARRRPAPRGRTGSGRRIALAPRRRLPARDSPTTRRDPGGGRRHRDGPAPAHARRMDRNGRQHRRLG
;
A
#
# COMPACT_ATOMS: atom_id res chain seq x y z
N MET A 1 7.86 11.39 -19.64
CA MET A 1 7.33 11.76 -20.97
C MET A 1 6.02 11.03 -21.13
N GLU A 2 4.99 11.70 -21.59
CA GLU A 2 3.68 11.09 -21.82
C GLU A 2 3.41 10.98 -23.30
N PHE A 3 2.84 9.85 -23.70
CA PHE A 3 2.54 9.51 -25.08
C PHE A 3 1.11 8.96 -25.18
N LEU A 4 0.46 9.22 -26.32
CA LEU A 4 -0.76 8.54 -26.72
C LEU A 4 -0.41 7.44 -27.73
N VAL A 5 -0.97 6.26 -27.55
CA VAL A 5 -0.77 5.09 -28.42
C VAL A 5 -2.12 4.67 -29.00
N SER A 6 -2.15 4.42 -30.30
CA SER A 6 -3.35 3.93 -30.98
C SER A 6 -3.48 2.42 -30.83
N ASP A 7 -4.67 1.93 -30.45
CA ASP A 7 -4.95 0.48 -30.45
C ASP A 7 -4.85 -0.12 -31.86
N ALA A 8 -5.18 0.65 -32.90
CA ALA A 8 -5.10 0.22 -34.29
C ALA A 8 -3.66 0.20 -34.84
N ALA A 9 -2.74 0.93 -34.20
CA ALA A 9 -1.34 1.03 -34.60
C ALA A 9 -0.43 1.16 -33.36
N PRO A 10 -0.16 0.07 -32.63
CA PRO A 10 0.58 0.11 -31.35
C PRO A 10 2.03 0.61 -31.48
N ASP A 11 2.61 0.52 -32.68
CA ASP A 11 3.94 1.04 -32.98
C ASP A 11 3.96 2.55 -33.25
N GLU A 12 2.78 3.19 -33.36
CA GLU A 12 2.62 4.63 -33.53
C GLU A 12 2.29 5.29 -32.19
N PHE A 13 3.23 6.07 -31.68
CA PHE A 13 3.09 6.82 -30.45
C PHE A 13 3.30 8.33 -30.68
N PHE A 14 2.45 9.13 -30.06
CA PHE A 14 2.44 10.58 -30.21
C PHE A 14 2.77 11.23 -28.88
N PHE A 15 3.80 12.08 -28.85
CA PHE A 15 4.15 12.85 -27.67
C PHE A 15 3.01 13.80 -27.29
N MET A 16 2.66 13.81 -26.00
CA MET A 16 1.66 14.72 -25.46
C MET A 16 2.34 15.80 -24.62
N GLU A 17 3.04 15.40 -23.56
CA GLU A 17 3.71 16.34 -22.67
C GLU A 17 4.88 15.73 -21.89
N MET A 18 5.62 16.62 -21.20
CA MET A 18 6.68 16.26 -20.27
C MET A 18 6.42 16.92 -18.93
N ASN A 19 6.18 16.10 -17.91
CA ASN A 19 6.09 16.56 -16.53
C ASN A 19 7.48 16.59 -15.87
N THR A 20 7.98 17.78 -15.55
CA THR A 20 9.32 18.01 -14.95
C THR A 20 9.31 17.86 -13.42
N ARG A 21 8.63 16.81 -12.92
CA ARG A 21 8.50 16.46 -11.50
C ARG A 21 8.33 14.95 -11.34
N LEU A 22 8.48 14.47 -10.11
CA LEU A 22 8.09 13.11 -9.79
C LEU A 22 6.58 12.93 -10.03
N GLN A 23 6.21 11.80 -10.63
CA GLN A 23 4.81 11.43 -10.81
C GLN A 23 4.25 10.75 -9.57
N VAL A 24 2.94 10.85 -9.37
CA VAL A 24 2.27 10.19 -8.23
C VAL A 24 2.43 8.67 -8.33
N GLU A 25 2.30 8.16 -9.55
CA GLU A 25 2.37 6.74 -9.95
C GLU A 25 3.79 6.18 -10.09
N HIS A 26 4.84 6.93 -9.72
CA HIS A 26 6.22 6.44 -9.77
C HIS A 26 6.47 5.08 -9.08
N PRO A 27 5.76 4.67 -8.01
CA PRO A 27 6.09 3.42 -7.33
C PRO A 27 5.86 2.17 -8.18
N VAL A 28 5.00 2.21 -9.23
CA VAL A 28 4.88 1.06 -10.15
C VAL A 28 6.20 0.81 -10.89
N THR A 29 6.93 1.88 -11.24
CA THR A 29 8.26 1.80 -11.84
C THR A 29 9.29 1.28 -10.84
N GLU A 30 9.25 1.78 -9.60
CA GLU A 30 10.17 1.33 -8.55
C GLU A 30 10.01 -0.17 -8.26
N LEU A 31 8.76 -0.66 -8.22
CA LEU A 31 8.47 -2.06 -7.92
C LEU A 31 8.96 -3.03 -8.99
N VAL A 32 9.00 -2.63 -10.26
CA VAL A 32 9.48 -3.51 -11.35
C VAL A 32 10.97 -3.34 -11.65
N THR A 33 11.56 -2.18 -11.34
CA THR A 33 12.98 -1.89 -11.59
C THR A 33 13.88 -2.11 -10.36
N GLY A 34 13.32 -2.05 -9.16
CA GLY A 34 14.07 -2.04 -7.90
C GLY A 34 14.80 -0.71 -7.62
N ILE A 35 14.52 0.34 -8.39
CA ILE A 35 15.16 1.66 -8.26
C ILE A 35 14.29 2.57 -7.39
N ASP A 36 14.86 3.14 -6.34
CA ASP A 36 14.22 4.21 -5.55
C ASP A 36 14.45 5.57 -6.24
N LEU A 37 13.39 6.10 -6.85
CA LEU A 37 13.45 7.33 -7.64
C LEU A 37 13.58 8.57 -6.75
N VAL A 38 13.04 8.54 -5.53
CA VAL A 38 13.15 9.64 -4.57
C VAL A 38 14.57 9.73 -4.04
N GLU A 39 15.17 8.60 -3.68
CA GLU A 39 16.57 8.52 -3.27
C GLU A 39 17.49 9.08 -4.35
N TRP A 40 17.30 8.67 -5.61
CA TRP A 40 18.11 9.13 -6.72
C TRP A 40 17.95 10.63 -6.96
N GLN A 41 16.73 11.16 -6.87
CA GLN A 41 16.50 12.61 -6.96
C GLN A 41 17.33 13.38 -5.92
N ILE A 42 17.42 12.89 -4.69
CA ILE A 42 18.21 13.52 -3.62
C ILE A 42 19.71 13.42 -3.92
N ARG A 43 20.22 12.25 -4.31
CA ARG A 43 21.64 12.03 -4.64
C ARG A 43 22.10 12.91 -5.80
N ILE A 44 21.31 12.95 -6.89
CA ILE A 44 21.60 13.77 -8.06
C ILE A 44 21.55 15.26 -7.70
N ALA A 45 20.57 15.68 -6.90
CA ALA A 45 20.51 17.05 -6.40
C ALA A 45 21.72 17.44 -5.53
N ALA A 46 22.35 16.46 -4.87
CA ALA A 46 23.60 16.62 -4.14
C ALA A 46 24.87 16.59 -5.04
N GLY A 47 24.71 16.42 -6.36
CA GLY A 47 25.79 16.41 -7.34
C GLY A 47 26.42 15.04 -7.60
N GLU A 48 25.80 13.95 -7.14
CA GLU A 48 26.23 12.60 -7.50
C GLU A 48 25.86 12.25 -8.95
N GLU A 49 26.63 11.36 -9.57
CA GLU A 49 26.33 10.82 -10.90
C GLU A 49 25.29 9.68 -10.81
N LEU A 50 24.69 9.33 -11.95
CA LEU A 50 23.79 8.18 -12.03
C LEU A 50 24.58 6.88 -11.77
N PRO A 51 24.12 6.00 -10.87
CA PRO A 51 24.87 4.80 -10.49
C PRO A 51 24.71 3.63 -11.48
N LEU A 52 23.80 3.73 -12.45
CA LEU A 52 23.47 2.69 -13.42
C LEU A 52 23.55 3.22 -14.85
N THR A 53 23.86 2.32 -15.78
CA THR A 53 23.71 2.53 -17.22
C THR A 53 22.36 2.01 -17.69
N GLN A 54 22.00 2.28 -18.95
CA GLN A 54 20.73 1.79 -19.53
C GLN A 54 20.66 0.26 -19.54
N ASP A 55 21.77 -0.43 -19.77
CA ASP A 55 21.83 -1.90 -19.84
C ASP A 55 21.64 -2.56 -18.46
N ASP A 56 21.84 -1.81 -17.38
CA ASP A 56 21.62 -2.28 -16.00
C ASP A 56 20.14 -2.20 -15.58
N VAL A 57 19.29 -1.49 -16.34
CA VAL A 57 17.87 -1.32 -16.01
C VAL A 57 17.08 -2.54 -16.49
N VAL A 58 16.75 -3.43 -15.55
CA VAL A 58 15.95 -4.63 -15.80
C VAL A 58 14.55 -4.46 -15.20
N LEU A 59 13.52 -4.78 -15.99
CA LEU A 59 12.15 -4.82 -15.51
C LEU A 59 11.79 -6.27 -15.14
N THR A 60 11.34 -6.47 -13.91
CA THR A 60 10.96 -7.78 -13.37
C THR A 60 9.54 -7.77 -12.81
N GLY A 61 8.75 -8.76 -13.22
CA GLY A 61 7.35 -8.90 -12.81
C GLY A 61 6.43 -7.82 -13.39
N HIS A 62 5.35 -7.55 -12.66
CA HIS A 62 4.36 -6.54 -13.00
C HIS A 62 3.90 -5.83 -11.73
N ALA A 63 3.66 -4.52 -11.81
CA ALA A 63 3.12 -3.74 -10.72
C ALA A 63 1.86 -2.98 -11.15
N VAL A 64 0.89 -2.91 -10.25
CA VAL A 64 -0.36 -2.14 -10.44
C VAL A 64 -0.58 -1.27 -9.20
N GLU A 65 -0.94 -0.01 -9.41
CA GLU A 65 -1.29 0.95 -8.37
C GLU A 65 -2.78 1.29 -8.44
N ALA A 66 -3.43 1.33 -7.29
CA ALA A 66 -4.75 1.89 -7.11
C ALA A 66 -4.69 3.11 -6.18
N ARG A 67 -5.27 4.23 -6.63
CA ARG A 67 -5.42 5.44 -5.81
C ARG A 67 -6.71 5.38 -5.03
N VAL A 68 -6.59 5.20 -3.72
CA VAL A 68 -7.73 5.23 -2.80
C VAL A 68 -8.06 6.69 -2.52
N TYR A 69 -9.26 7.09 -2.90
CA TYR A 69 -9.79 8.44 -2.77
C TYR A 69 -10.97 8.49 -1.80
N ALA A 70 -11.09 9.62 -1.08
CA ALA A 70 -12.26 9.95 -0.27
C ALA A 70 -13.39 10.47 -1.17
N GLU A 71 -14.07 9.56 -1.86
CA GLU A 71 -15.07 9.86 -2.88
C GLU A 71 -16.18 8.83 -2.87
N ASN A 72 -17.35 9.19 -3.38
CA ASN A 72 -18.46 8.29 -3.63
C ASN A 72 -18.69 8.10 -5.15
N PRO A 73 -18.19 7.00 -5.76
CA PRO A 73 -18.36 6.72 -7.19
C PRO A 73 -19.83 6.61 -7.64
N GLU A 74 -20.72 6.01 -6.85
CA GLU A 74 -22.16 5.91 -7.19
C GLU A 74 -22.85 7.26 -7.28
N ALA A 75 -22.35 8.24 -6.52
CA ALA A 75 -22.86 9.60 -6.54
C ALA A 75 -22.11 10.51 -7.53
N GLY A 76 -21.39 9.95 -8.50
CA GLY A 76 -20.60 10.72 -9.46
C GLY A 76 -19.28 11.24 -8.89
N PHE A 77 -18.60 10.42 -8.09
CA PHE A 77 -17.33 10.74 -7.43
C PHE A 77 -17.37 11.98 -6.54
N LEU A 78 -18.52 12.21 -5.87
CA LEU A 78 -18.62 13.32 -4.92
C LEU A 78 -17.57 13.18 -3.80
N PRO A 79 -16.80 14.24 -3.49
CA PRO A 79 -15.81 14.20 -2.41
C PRO A 79 -16.46 13.91 -1.06
N SER A 80 -15.79 13.09 -0.26
CA SER A 80 -16.16 12.74 1.11
C SER A 80 -15.17 13.38 2.09
N THR A 81 -15.69 13.96 3.17
CA THR A 81 -14.87 14.57 4.23
C THR A 81 -15.36 14.07 5.58
N GLY A 82 -14.47 14.04 6.56
CA GLY A 82 -14.83 13.51 7.86
C GLY A 82 -13.65 13.07 8.68
N ARG A 83 -13.95 12.50 9.85
CA ARG A 83 -12.95 11.94 10.74
C ARG A 83 -12.82 10.44 10.49
N ILE A 84 -11.58 9.97 10.36
CA ILE A 84 -11.26 8.55 10.25
C ILE A 84 -11.57 7.90 11.60
N LEU A 85 -12.59 7.04 11.61
CA LEU A 85 -13.05 6.33 12.81
C LEU A 85 -12.28 5.04 13.03
N GLU A 86 -11.88 4.38 11.95
CA GLU A 86 -11.09 3.15 11.94
C GLU A 86 -10.22 3.15 10.68
N LEU A 87 -8.98 2.67 10.81
CA LEU A 87 -8.04 2.52 9.72
C LEU A 87 -7.36 1.15 9.84
N ALA A 88 -7.44 0.34 8.79
CA ALA A 88 -6.59 -0.83 8.60
C ALA A 88 -6.03 -0.81 7.18
N GLU A 89 -4.71 -0.75 7.08
CA GLU A 89 -4.00 -0.76 5.80
C GLU A 89 -3.58 -2.19 5.46
N PRO A 90 -3.67 -2.60 4.18
CA PRO A 90 -3.23 -3.92 3.78
C PRO A 90 -1.71 -4.05 3.90
N SER A 91 -1.26 -5.27 4.16
CA SER A 91 0.15 -5.62 4.17
C SER A 91 0.31 -7.06 3.69
N GLY A 92 1.51 -7.41 3.25
CA GLY A 92 1.80 -8.75 2.75
C GLY A 92 2.89 -8.73 1.69
N GLU A 93 3.23 -9.92 1.20
CA GLU A 93 4.17 -10.07 0.10
C GLU A 93 3.66 -9.36 -1.15
N GLY A 94 4.55 -8.58 -1.79
CA GLY A 94 4.22 -7.82 -2.99
C GLY A 94 3.27 -6.65 -2.76
N ILE A 95 2.87 -6.34 -1.52
CA ILE A 95 1.99 -5.21 -1.21
C ILE A 95 2.80 -4.03 -0.67
N ARG A 96 2.61 -2.85 -1.26
CA ARG A 96 3.11 -1.58 -0.76
C ARG A 96 1.94 -0.61 -0.59
N VAL A 97 1.95 0.13 0.52
CA VAL A 97 0.98 1.19 0.78
C VAL A 97 1.73 2.47 1.06
N ASP A 98 1.48 3.50 0.24
CA ASP A 98 1.95 4.86 0.50
C ASP A 98 0.73 5.67 1.00
N SER A 99 0.69 5.99 2.29
CA SER A 99 -0.41 6.75 2.90
C SER A 99 0.07 7.77 3.92
N SER A 100 -0.75 8.80 4.14
CA SER A 100 -0.60 9.79 5.22
C SER A 100 -1.72 9.70 6.27
N LEU A 101 -2.58 8.67 6.19
CA LEU A 101 -3.72 8.52 7.09
C LEU A 101 -3.29 8.10 8.49
N LEU A 102 -4.02 8.58 9.49
CA LEU A 102 -3.85 8.21 10.88
C LEU A 102 -5.22 7.95 11.51
N PRO A 103 -5.36 6.94 12.40
CA PRO A 103 -6.58 6.75 13.16
C PRO A 103 -6.99 8.02 13.91
N GLY A 104 -8.25 8.43 13.76
CA GLY A 104 -8.77 9.64 14.37
C GLY A 104 -8.42 10.95 13.64
N GLY A 105 -7.64 10.89 12.56
CA GLY A 105 -7.32 12.04 11.68
C GLY A 105 -8.53 12.56 10.92
N THR A 106 -8.41 13.75 10.35
CA THR A 106 -9.50 14.42 9.61
C THR A 106 -9.13 14.54 8.13
N VAL A 107 -10.01 14.04 7.27
CA VAL A 107 -10.00 14.31 5.83
C VAL A 107 -10.75 15.62 5.60
N SER A 108 -10.04 16.65 5.15
CA SER A 108 -10.60 17.98 4.90
C SER A 108 -10.88 18.19 3.41
N SER A 109 -11.74 19.16 3.10
CA SER A 109 -11.97 19.62 1.72
C SER A 109 -10.91 20.59 1.21
N SER A 110 -9.87 20.86 2.00
CA SER A 110 -8.84 21.86 1.65
C SER A 110 -7.74 21.32 0.74
N TYR A 111 -7.68 20.01 0.54
CA TYR A 111 -6.65 19.31 -0.23
C TYR A 111 -7.28 18.30 -1.19
N ASP A 112 -6.43 17.70 -2.02
CA ASP A 112 -6.80 16.58 -2.87
C ASP A 112 -7.40 15.42 -2.03
N PRO A 113 -8.47 14.74 -2.49
CA PRO A 113 -9.12 13.68 -1.72
C PRO A 113 -8.34 12.36 -1.66
N MET A 114 -7.11 12.27 -2.21
CA MET A 114 -6.33 11.03 -2.19
C MET A 114 -5.91 10.69 -0.76
N LEU A 115 -6.30 9.49 -0.34
CA LEU A 115 -6.05 8.95 0.99
C LEU A 115 -4.81 8.06 1.02
N ALA A 116 -4.63 7.21 0.02
CA ALA A 116 -3.53 6.28 -0.07
C ALA A 116 -3.30 5.82 -1.52
N LYS A 117 -2.09 5.32 -1.79
CA LYS A 117 -1.79 4.50 -2.96
C LYS A 117 -1.61 3.07 -2.47
N VAL A 118 -2.43 2.15 -2.96
CA VAL A 118 -2.28 0.71 -2.69
C VAL A 118 -1.67 0.09 -3.94
N LEU A 119 -0.50 -0.51 -3.77
CA LEU A 119 0.26 -1.11 -4.83
C LEU A 119 0.40 -2.61 -4.62
N ALA A 120 0.36 -3.34 -5.73
CA ALA A 120 0.66 -4.75 -5.77
C ALA A 120 1.68 -5.04 -6.87
N TRP A 121 2.68 -5.83 -6.52
CA TRP A 121 3.62 -6.44 -7.44
C TRP A 121 3.36 -7.96 -7.52
N GLY A 122 3.53 -8.55 -8.70
CA GLY A 122 3.46 -9.99 -8.95
C GLY A 122 4.46 -10.42 -10.02
N ALA A 123 4.69 -11.73 -10.16
CA ALA A 123 5.55 -12.27 -11.22
C ALA A 123 4.96 -12.03 -12.62
N ASP A 124 3.64 -11.88 -12.71
CA ASP A 124 2.93 -11.44 -13.90
C ASP A 124 1.77 -10.50 -13.54
N ARG A 125 1.10 -9.98 -14.57
CA ARG A 125 -0.02 -9.05 -14.43
C ARG A 125 -1.22 -9.66 -13.72
N GLY A 126 -1.50 -10.95 -13.94
CA GLY A 126 -2.61 -11.63 -13.28
C GLY A 126 -2.39 -11.72 -11.78
N GLU A 127 -1.20 -12.15 -11.36
CA GLU A 127 -0.82 -12.20 -9.95
C GLU A 127 -0.84 -10.82 -9.29
N ALA A 128 -0.35 -9.78 -9.97
CA ALA A 128 -0.39 -8.42 -9.46
C ALA A 128 -1.83 -7.93 -9.25
N LEU A 129 -2.75 -8.19 -10.20
CA LEU A 129 -4.16 -7.83 -10.07
C LEU A 129 -4.87 -8.61 -8.95
N ASP A 130 -4.60 -9.91 -8.82
CA ASP A 130 -5.17 -10.74 -7.76
C ASP A 130 -4.72 -10.28 -6.37
N ARG A 131 -3.42 -9.93 -6.23
CA ARG A 131 -2.87 -9.33 -5.02
C ARG A 131 -3.49 -7.97 -4.73
N LEU A 132 -3.69 -7.13 -5.76
CA LEU A 132 -4.32 -5.82 -5.60
C LEU A 132 -5.77 -5.93 -5.12
N ASP A 133 -6.58 -6.83 -5.70
CA ASP A 133 -7.96 -7.04 -5.22
C ASP A 133 -7.97 -7.50 -3.76
N ALA A 134 -7.10 -8.44 -3.39
CA ALA A 134 -6.98 -8.91 -2.01
C ALA A 134 -6.55 -7.80 -1.04
N ALA A 135 -5.60 -6.96 -1.44
CA ALA A 135 -5.15 -5.81 -0.65
C ALA A 135 -6.28 -4.78 -0.47
N LEU A 136 -6.96 -4.41 -1.55
CA LEU A 136 -8.12 -3.51 -1.50
C LEU A 136 -9.26 -4.09 -0.65
N ALA A 137 -9.47 -5.41 -0.66
CA ALA A 137 -10.45 -6.07 0.19
C ALA A 137 -10.12 -5.98 1.69
N ALA A 138 -8.84 -5.89 2.03
CA ALA A 138 -8.35 -5.75 3.39
C ALA A 138 -8.21 -4.29 3.85
N THR A 139 -8.29 -3.32 2.94
CA THR A 139 -8.31 -1.89 3.25
C THR A 139 -9.59 -1.52 4.00
N VAL A 140 -9.45 -0.96 5.20
CA VAL A 140 -10.55 -0.42 6.01
C VAL A 140 -10.30 1.06 6.26
N VAL A 141 -11.21 1.91 5.79
CA VAL A 141 -11.26 3.33 6.14
C VAL A 141 -12.71 3.65 6.52
N LEU A 142 -13.00 3.77 7.81
CA LEU A 142 -14.36 4.10 8.28
C LEU A 142 -14.47 5.58 8.62
N GLY A 143 -15.65 6.16 8.38
CA GLY A 143 -15.95 7.56 8.71
C GLY A 143 -15.95 8.51 7.50
N VAL A 144 -15.47 8.04 6.35
CA VAL A 144 -15.59 8.69 5.04
C VAL A 144 -15.94 7.63 4.00
N ASP A 145 -16.58 8.05 2.92
CA ASP A 145 -16.78 7.20 1.74
C ASP A 145 -15.45 7.06 1.00
N THR A 146 -15.23 5.92 0.36
CA THR A 146 -14.03 5.69 -0.45
C THR A 146 -14.38 5.01 -1.77
N ASN A 147 -13.53 5.20 -2.77
CA ASN A 147 -13.63 4.52 -4.06
C ASN A 147 -13.13 3.05 -4.03
N VAL A 148 -12.84 2.46 -2.86
CA VAL A 148 -12.25 1.11 -2.75
C VAL A 148 -13.10 0.05 -3.45
N GLU A 149 -14.43 0.09 -3.27
CA GLU A 149 -15.32 -0.86 -3.95
C GLU A 149 -15.28 -0.70 -5.47
N TYR A 150 -15.30 0.53 -5.97
CA TYR A 150 -15.16 0.83 -7.39
C TYR A 150 -13.85 0.26 -7.96
N LEU A 151 -12.73 0.47 -7.26
CA LEU A 151 -11.43 -0.05 -7.67
C LEU A 151 -11.41 -1.58 -7.75
N ARG A 152 -12.05 -2.26 -6.80
CA ARG A 152 -12.17 -3.72 -6.81
C ARG A 152 -13.04 -4.23 -7.96
N LEU A 153 -14.15 -3.57 -8.23
CA LEU A 153 -15.00 -3.89 -9.38
C LEU A 153 -14.22 -3.73 -10.68
N LEU A 154 -13.41 -2.67 -10.81
CA LEU A 154 -12.57 -2.45 -11.97
C LEU A 154 -11.45 -3.48 -12.11
N VAL A 155 -10.74 -3.82 -11.03
CA VAL A 155 -9.70 -4.87 -11.04
C VAL A 155 -10.27 -6.23 -11.43
N GLY A 156 -11.51 -6.52 -11.03
CA GLY A 156 -12.22 -7.75 -11.37
C GLY A 156 -12.85 -7.79 -12.77
N ASP A 157 -12.87 -6.69 -13.50
CA ASP A 157 -13.51 -6.57 -14.81
C ASP A 157 -12.74 -7.34 -15.91
N ASP A 158 -13.48 -8.01 -16.80
CA ASP A 158 -12.90 -8.88 -17.85
C ASP A 158 -12.02 -8.12 -18.86
N ASP A 159 -12.36 -6.87 -19.19
CA ASP A 159 -11.54 -6.05 -20.08
C ASP A 159 -10.27 -5.59 -19.37
N VAL A 160 -10.37 -5.22 -18.08
CA VAL A 160 -9.20 -4.89 -17.28
C VAL A 160 -8.27 -6.09 -17.18
N ARG A 161 -8.78 -7.27 -16.84
CA ARG A 161 -7.95 -8.48 -16.70
C ARG A 161 -7.33 -8.91 -18.02
N ALA A 162 -8.02 -8.72 -19.14
CA ALA A 162 -7.49 -8.99 -20.47
C ALA A 162 -6.66 -7.85 -21.08
N ALA A 163 -6.42 -6.76 -20.35
CA ALA A 163 -5.68 -5.58 -20.81
C ALA A 163 -6.30 -4.88 -22.04
N ARG A 164 -7.63 -4.95 -22.20
CA ARG A 164 -8.40 -4.18 -23.19
C ARG A 164 -8.79 -2.83 -22.59
N LEU A 165 -7.83 -1.91 -22.55
CA LEU A 165 -7.94 -0.62 -21.88
C LEU A 165 -7.84 0.53 -22.88
N ASP A 166 -8.67 1.56 -22.69
CA ASP A 166 -8.54 2.84 -23.39
C ASP A 166 -8.98 3.98 -22.48
N THR A 167 -8.72 5.22 -22.89
CA THR A 167 -8.98 6.42 -22.09
C THR A 167 -10.46 6.73 -21.88
N THR A 168 -11.37 6.04 -22.58
CA THR A 168 -12.84 6.21 -22.46
C THR A 168 -13.53 5.04 -21.77
N MET A 169 -12.76 4.09 -21.24
CA MET A 169 -13.26 2.87 -20.63
C MET A 169 -14.15 3.13 -19.41
N ILE A 170 -13.77 4.10 -18.57
CA ILE A 170 -14.47 4.39 -17.32
C ILE A 170 -15.89 4.90 -17.62
N GLU A 171 -16.04 5.80 -18.59
CA GLU A 171 -17.34 6.33 -19.01
C GLU A 171 -18.28 5.22 -19.51
N ARG A 172 -17.72 4.20 -20.18
CA ARG A 172 -18.50 3.05 -20.67
C ARG A 172 -18.88 2.09 -19.56
N LYS A 173 -17.96 1.79 -18.64
CA LYS A 173 -18.14 0.75 -17.62
C LYS A 173 -18.85 1.20 -16.35
N LEU A 174 -18.66 2.44 -15.93
CA LEU A 174 -19.22 2.94 -14.66
C LEU A 174 -20.74 2.69 -14.53
N PRO A 175 -21.58 2.88 -15.57
CA PRO A 175 -23.02 2.59 -15.50
C PRO A 175 -23.37 1.11 -15.33
N GLU A 176 -22.45 0.20 -15.66
CA GLU A 176 -22.65 -1.26 -15.59
C GLU A 176 -22.22 -1.85 -14.23
N LEU A 177 -21.50 -1.07 -13.42
CA LEU A 177 -20.98 -1.51 -12.13
C LEU A 177 -22.10 -1.67 -11.09
N ALA A 178 -22.15 -2.85 -10.47
CA ALA A 178 -23.10 -3.16 -9.40
C ALA A 178 -22.45 -3.04 -8.02
N PHE A 179 -22.72 -1.94 -7.33
CA PHE A 179 -22.21 -1.67 -5.99
C PHE A 179 -23.04 -2.34 -4.89
N ARG A 180 -22.38 -2.70 -3.80
CA ARG A 180 -23.00 -3.35 -2.64
C ARG A 180 -23.77 -2.36 -1.80
N HIS A 181 -25.06 -2.64 -1.66
CA HIS A 181 -25.93 -1.89 -0.78
C HIS A 181 -26.13 -2.63 0.54
N VAL A 182 -25.72 -2.02 1.66
CA VAL A 182 -26.08 -2.53 2.98
C VAL A 182 -27.56 -2.22 3.21
N ALA A 183 -28.40 -3.24 3.16
CA ALA A 183 -29.82 -3.08 3.47
C ALA A 183 -29.98 -2.42 4.85
N PRO A 184 -30.89 -1.45 5.01
CA PRO A 184 -31.11 -0.81 6.30
C PRO A 184 -31.47 -1.89 7.32
N ARG A 185 -30.77 -1.90 8.46
CA ARG A 185 -31.12 -2.80 9.56
C ARG A 185 -32.56 -2.52 9.94
N GLY A 186 -33.45 -3.47 9.66
CA GLY A 186 -34.86 -3.41 10.04
C GLY A 186 -35.01 -3.09 11.54
N PRO A 187 -36.16 -2.57 11.97
CA PRO A 187 -36.37 -2.14 13.35
C PRO A 187 -36.01 -3.28 14.29
N ARG A 188 -35.02 -3.05 15.18
CA ARG A 188 -34.67 -3.99 16.24
C ARG A 188 -35.97 -4.29 17.00
N ALA A 189 -36.47 -5.52 16.88
CA ALA A 189 -37.61 -5.96 17.68
C ALA A 189 -37.27 -5.65 19.14
N ARG A 190 -38.03 -4.73 19.75
CA ARG A 190 -37.89 -4.41 21.17
C ARG A 190 -38.05 -5.73 21.90
N ARG A 191 -36.95 -6.27 22.47
CA ARG A 191 -37.03 -7.44 23.36
C ARG A 191 -38.00 -7.02 24.46
N ARG A 192 -39.19 -7.65 24.50
CA ARG A 192 -40.13 -7.46 25.60
C ARG A 192 -39.36 -7.77 26.88
N PRO A 193 -39.37 -6.88 27.89
CA PRO A 193 -38.77 -7.21 29.17
C PRO A 193 -39.40 -8.51 29.67
N ALA A 194 -38.56 -9.46 30.10
CA ALA A 194 -39.03 -10.71 30.65
C ALA A 194 -40.04 -10.41 31.78
N PRO A 195 -41.15 -11.15 31.89
CA PRO A 195 -42.09 -10.96 32.98
C PRO A 195 -41.32 -11.11 34.29
N ARG A 196 -41.43 -10.10 35.17
CA ARG A 196 -40.87 -10.15 36.52
C ARG A 196 -41.54 -11.32 37.24
N GLY A 197 -40.82 -12.44 37.33
CA GLY A 197 -41.26 -13.61 38.07
C GLY A 197 -41.52 -13.21 39.52
N ARG A 198 -42.75 -13.48 40.00
CA ARG A 198 -43.11 -13.42 41.41
C ARG A 198 -42.07 -14.20 42.22
N THR A 199 -41.59 -13.59 43.30
CA THR A 199 -40.77 -14.22 44.33
C THR A 199 -41.55 -15.38 44.98
N GLY A 200 -41.27 -16.59 44.51
CA GLY A 200 -41.72 -17.85 45.09
C GLY A 200 -40.57 -18.55 45.80
N SER A 201 -40.80 -18.94 47.05
CA SER A 201 -39.85 -19.49 48.01
C SER A 201 -38.98 -20.65 47.50
N GLY A 202 -37.69 -20.57 47.82
CA GLY A 202 -36.91 -21.68 48.36
C GLY A 202 -36.76 -22.94 47.52
N ARG A 203 -35.73 -22.98 46.67
CA ARG A 203 -35.04 -24.24 46.36
C ARG A 203 -33.55 -23.98 46.13
N ARG A 204 -32.74 -24.48 47.06
CA ARG A 204 -31.27 -24.46 47.00
C ARG A 204 -30.80 -25.26 45.78
N ILE A 205 -30.08 -24.61 44.88
CA ILE A 205 -29.30 -25.28 43.83
C ILE A 205 -27.90 -25.51 44.42
N ALA A 206 -27.48 -26.78 44.47
CA ALA A 206 -26.14 -27.16 44.92
C ALA A 206 -25.09 -26.75 43.88
N LEU A 207 -24.07 -26.01 44.31
CA LEU A 207 -22.91 -25.65 43.49
C LEU A 207 -21.98 -26.86 43.40
N ALA A 208 -21.67 -27.32 42.19
CA ALA A 208 -20.62 -28.31 41.97
C ALA A 208 -19.23 -27.71 42.26
N PRO A 209 -18.28 -28.48 42.84
CA PRO A 209 -16.98 -27.95 43.22
C PRO A 209 -16.10 -27.67 41.99
N ARG A 210 -15.44 -26.51 41.99
CA ARG A 210 -14.47 -26.09 40.97
C ARG A 210 -13.22 -26.98 41.04
N ARG A 211 -12.88 -27.65 39.94
CA ARG A 211 -11.57 -28.31 39.73
C ARG A 211 -10.48 -27.23 39.71
N ARG A 212 -9.48 -27.36 40.59
CA ARG A 212 -8.24 -26.56 40.55
C ARG A 212 -7.36 -27.04 39.40
N LEU A 213 -6.90 -26.11 38.57
CA LEU A 213 -5.80 -26.33 37.62
C LEU A 213 -4.45 -26.25 38.38
N PRO A 214 -3.45 -27.09 38.07
CA PRO A 214 -2.14 -27.01 38.69
C PRO A 214 -1.34 -25.80 38.16
N ALA A 215 -0.55 -25.20 39.05
CA ALA A 215 0.35 -24.09 38.75
C ALA A 215 1.47 -24.54 37.81
N ARG A 216 1.84 -23.68 36.85
CA ARG A 216 3.04 -23.85 36.03
C ARG A 216 4.23 -23.25 36.79
N ASP A 217 5.24 -24.08 37.04
CA ASP A 217 6.56 -23.64 37.50
C ASP A 217 7.33 -22.96 36.36
N SER A 218 7.89 -21.80 36.66
CA SER A 218 8.86 -21.10 35.80
C SER A 218 10.26 -21.31 36.38
N PRO A 219 11.25 -21.81 35.63
CA PRO A 219 12.63 -21.79 36.07
C PRO A 219 13.27 -20.45 35.69
N THR A 220 13.58 -19.66 36.71
CA THR A 220 14.58 -18.60 36.67
C THR A 220 15.97 -19.20 36.80
N THR A 221 16.86 -18.95 35.84
CA THR A 221 18.30 -19.01 36.10
C THR A 221 18.99 -17.77 35.55
N ARG A 222 19.39 -16.91 36.49
CA ARG A 222 20.42 -15.88 36.35
C ARG A 222 21.77 -16.54 36.04
N ARG A 223 22.55 -15.93 35.15
CA ARG A 223 24.02 -15.94 35.22
C ARG A 223 24.54 -14.53 34.96
N ASP A 224 25.38 -14.09 35.90
CA ASP A 224 26.10 -12.82 35.93
C ASP A 224 27.36 -12.86 35.03
N PRO A 225 28.02 -11.71 34.78
CA PRO A 225 28.97 -11.48 33.70
C PRO A 225 30.43 -11.66 34.13
N GLY A 226 31.31 -11.93 33.15
CA GLY A 226 32.76 -11.73 33.35
C GLY A 226 33.66 -12.41 32.33
N GLY A 227 34.33 -11.60 31.49
CA GLY A 227 35.73 -11.80 31.16
C GLY A 227 36.08 -12.39 29.78
N GLY A 228 36.76 -11.57 28.96
CA GLY A 228 38.02 -12.01 28.35
C GLY A 228 38.07 -12.27 26.84
N ARG A 229 38.32 -11.18 26.09
CA ARG A 229 39.08 -11.05 24.83
C ARG A 229 39.77 -12.31 24.25
N ARG A 230 39.71 -12.48 22.92
CA ARG A 230 40.88 -12.42 22.01
C ARG A 230 40.48 -12.41 20.51
N HIS A 231 41.24 -11.60 19.76
CA HIS A 231 41.26 -11.36 18.32
C HIS A 231 41.35 -12.62 17.43
N ARG A 232 40.81 -12.51 16.20
CA ARG A 232 41.57 -12.73 14.96
C ARG A 232 40.92 -12.01 13.76
N ASP A 233 41.80 -11.40 12.97
CA ASP A 233 41.57 -10.41 11.92
C ASP A 233 41.37 -11.00 10.52
N GLY A 234 40.78 -10.19 9.63
CA GLY A 234 41.07 -10.14 8.19
C GLY A 234 39.86 -10.09 7.24
N PRO A 235 39.96 -9.45 6.06
CA PRO A 235 40.41 -8.07 5.83
C PRO A 235 39.36 -7.22 5.08
N ALA A 236 39.40 -5.90 5.30
CA ALA A 236 38.59 -4.89 4.61
C ALA A 236 39.31 -4.39 3.32
N PRO A 237 38.57 -3.98 2.27
CA PRO A 237 39.17 -3.45 1.06
C PRO A 237 39.58 -1.98 1.20
N ALA A 238 40.73 -1.67 0.62
CA ALA A 238 41.31 -0.34 0.53
C ALA A 238 40.72 0.42 -0.67
N HIS A 239 40.44 1.73 -0.49
CA HIS A 239 41.00 2.81 -1.31
C HIS A 239 40.38 4.16 -0.88
N ALA A 240 41.13 4.92 -0.09
CA ALA A 240 40.94 6.36 0.05
C ALA A 240 42.14 7.06 -0.60
N ARG A 241 41.92 7.75 -1.73
CA ARG A 241 42.91 8.69 -2.29
C ARG A 241 42.61 10.07 -1.74
N ARG A 242 43.56 10.57 -0.94
CA ARG A 242 43.62 11.95 -0.45
C ARG A 242 44.15 12.83 -1.59
N MET A 243 43.36 13.82 -1.99
CA MET A 243 43.79 14.91 -2.87
C MET A 243 44.75 15.83 -2.12
N ASP A 244 45.84 16.25 -2.77
CA ASP A 244 46.71 17.33 -2.30
C ASP A 244 46.50 18.57 -3.16
N ARG A 245 46.60 19.74 -2.51
CA ARG A 245 46.45 21.07 -3.10
C ARG A 245 47.78 21.48 -3.73
N ASN A 246 47.91 21.40 -5.05
CA ASN A 246 48.66 22.37 -5.87
C ASN A 246 48.61 21.98 -7.36
N GLY A 247 48.11 22.90 -8.19
CA GLY A 247 48.01 22.69 -9.63
C GLY A 247 49.35 22.76 -10.36
N ARG A 248 49.54 21.89 -11.37
CA ARG A 248 49.89 22.23 -12.77
C ARG A 248 50.19 20.97 -13.61
N GLN A 249 49.60 20.99 -14.81
CA GLN A 249 49.87 20.34 -16.10
C GLN A 249 51.07 19.36 -16.26
N HIS A 250 50.85 18.27 -17.01
CA HIS A 250 51.44 18.09 -18.35
C HIS A 250 50.74 16.99 -19.18
N ARG A 251 50.42 17.32 -20.44
CA ARG A 251 50.10 16.38 -21.53
C ARG A 251 51.26 15.41 -21.77
N ARG A 252 50.97 14.16 -22.14
CA ARG A 252 51.72 13.44 -23.18
C ARG A 252 50.81 12.44 -23.90
N LEU A 253 50.88 12.55 -25.22
CA LEU A 253 50.39 11.62 -26.22
C LEU A 253 51.15 10.29 -26.14
N GLY A 254 50.47 9.21 -26.48
CA GLY A 254 50.98 7.86 -26.69
C GLY A 254 49.83 6.96 -27.08
#